data_AF-A0A096DDT6-F1
#
_entry.id   AF-A0A096DDT6-F1
#
_cell.length_a   1.000
_cell.length_b   1.000
_cell.length_c   1.000
_cell.angle_alpha   90.00
_cell.angle_beta   90.00
_cell.angle_gamma   90.00
#
_symmetry.space_group_name_H-M   'P 1'
#
loop_
_entity.id
_entity.type
_entity.pdbx_description
1 polymer ?
#
loop_
_entity_poly.entity_id
_entity_poly.type
_entity_poly.pdbx_seq_one_letter_code
_entity_poly.pdbx_strand_id
1 'polypeptide(L)'
;MLAGLFSVNADKTVETAASRIHGVGSVLGFLALAFAPLLVALLAFREGAGGAGVFSLVCFALDVCCFTLFVMADKEAWRGTWLAQEGTWQRLTLLFMYLPLALLTAAQLIQK
;
A
#
# COMPACT_ATOMS: atom_id res chain seq x y z
N MET A 1 14.95 -0.29 10.59
CA MET A 1 14.19 -0.13 11.85
C MET A 1 14.88 0.86 12.80
N LEU A 2 15.06 2.13 12.37
CA LEU A 2 15.63 3.21 13.20
C LEU A 2 14.82 4.52 13.09
N ALA A 3 14.03 4.69 12.03
CA ALA A 3 13.19 5.87 11.81
C ALA A 3 11.91 5.94 12.70
N GLY A 4 11.64 4.91 13.52
CA GLY A 4 10.50 4.88 14.44
C GLY A 4 10.80 5.39 15.84
N LEU A 5 12.07 5.64 16.18
CA LEU A 5 12.51 6.12 17.50
C LEU A 5 12.64 7.66 17.55
N PHE A 6 12.60 8.33 16.41
CA PHE A 6 12.64 9.77 16.32
C PHE A 6 11.28 10.28 15.85
N SER A 7 10.55 10.94 16.74
CA SER A 7 9.39 11.73 16.37
C SER A 7 9.85 12.82 15.40
N VAL A 8 9.52 12.67 14.13
CA VAL A 8 9.74 13.72 13.11
C VAL A 8 8.73 14.83 13.35
N ASN A 9 8.90 15.60 14.42
CA ASN A 9 8.43 16.97 14.47
C ASN A 9 9.45 17.80 13.67
N ALA A 10 9.40 17.67 12.36
CA ALA A 10 9.97 18.66 11.47
C ALA A 10 8.80 19.53 11.03
N ASP A 11 8.84 20.79 11.46
CA ASP A 11 7.95 21.86 11.02
C ASP A 11 7.53 21.66 9.55
N LYS A 12 6.24 21.39 9.32
CA LYS A 12 5.60 21.37 7.99
C LYS A 12 5.54 22.78 7.35
N THR A 13 6.36 23.72 7.79
CA THR A 13 6.29 25.14 7.38
C THR A 13 7.11 25.44 6.14
N VAL A 14 7.95 24.51 5.67
CA VAL A 14 8.71 24.64 4.42
C VAL A 14 8.45 23.44 3.52
N GLU A 15 7.29 23.40 2.87
CA GLU A 15 7.08 22.52 1.72
C GLU A 15 7.98 22.95 0.57
N THR A 16 9.13 22.30 0.43
CA THR A 16 9.97 22.45 -0.76
C THR A 16 9.28 21.81 -1.97
N ALA A 17 9.47 22.35 -3.16
CA ALA A 17 8.92 21.78 -4.40
C ALA A 17 9.26 20.28 -4.58
N ALA A 18 10.42 19.86 -4.05
CA ALA A 18 10.82 18.46 -3.98
C ALA A 18 9.88 17.60 -3.11
N SER A 19 9.41 18.09 -1.95
CA SER A 19 8.45 17.39 -1.10
C SER A 19 7.11 17.19 -1.80
N ARG A 20 6.65 18.20 -2.56
CA ARG A 20 5.41 18.09 -3.36
C ARG A 20 5.52 17.08 -4.49
N ILE A 21 6.62 17.10 -5.23
CA ILE A 21 6.88 16.14 -6.32
C ILE A 21 7.03 14.73 -5.76
N HIS A 22 7.69 14.58 -4.61
CA HIS A 22 7.82 13.30 -3.92
C HIS A 22 6.46 12.76 -3.45
N GLY A 23 5.61 13.62 -2.88
CA GLY A 23 4.26 13.26 -2.47
C GLY A 23 3.40 12.80 -3.64
N VAL A 24 3.32 13.59 -4.71
CA VAL A 24 2.53 13.23 -5.91
C VAL A 24 3.09 11.98 -6.59
N GLY A 25 4.41 11.87 -6.73
CA GLY A 25 5.06 10.69 -7.30
C GLY A 25 4.79 9.42 -6.48
N SER A 26 4.81 9.53 -5.15
CA SER A 26 4.47 8.42 -4.26
C SER A 26 3.01 7.98 -4.44
N VAL A 27 2.05 8.91 -4.39
CA VAL A 27 0.62 8.59 -4.57
C VAL A 27 0.36 7.92 -5.92
N LEU A 28 0.96 8.42 -7.00
CA LEU A 28 0.83 7.81 -8.33
C LEU A 28 1.46 6.41 -8.40
N GLY A 29 2.64 6.23 -7.78
CA GLY A 29 3.31 4.93 -7.70
C GLY A 29 2.47 3.92 -6.93
N PHE A 30 1.96 4.30 -5.76
CA PHE A 30 1.06 3.48 -4.96
C PHE A 30 -0.25 3.16 -5.69
N LEU A 31 -0.84 4.13 -6.39
CA LEU A 31 -2.04 3.92 -7.20
C LEU A 31 -1.80 2.89 -8.31
N ALA A 32 -0.69 3.00 -9.03
CA ALA A 32 -0.34 2.03 -10.07
C ALA A 32 -0.12 0.63 -9.47
N LEU A 33 0.60 0.57 -8.36
CA LEU A 33 0.93 -0.66 -7.67
C LEU A 33 -0.28 -1.31 -6.97
N ALA A 34 -1.30 -0.54 -6.60
CA ALA A 34 -2.54 -1.05 -6.02
C ALA A 34 -3.27 -2.03 -6.94
N PHE A 35 -3.03 -1.97 -8.25
CA PHE A 35 -3.59 -2.94 -9.20
C PHE A 35 -2.84 -4.28 -9.23
N ALA A 36 -1.70 -4.42 -8.55
CA ALA A 36 -0.91 -5.65 -8.59
C ALA A 36 -1.66 -6.88 -8.01
N PRO A 37 -2.31 -6.81 -6.84
CA PRO A 37 -3.19 -7.88 -6.35
C PRO A 37 -4.31 -8.25 -7.32
N LEU A 38 -4.87 -7.28 -8.05
CA LEU A 38 -5.91 -7.52 -9.05
C LEU A 38 -5.36 -8.32 -10.24
N LEU A 39 -4.17 -7.98 -10.73
CA LEU A 39 -3.51 -8.73 -11.79
C LEU A 39 -3.20 -10.17 -11.36
N VAL A 40 -2.72 -10.36 -10.13
CA VAL A 40 -2.49 -11.70 -9.56
C VAL A 40 -3.80 -12.48 -9.44
N ALA A 41 -4.89 -11.83 -9.01
CA ALA A 41 -6.20 -12.48 -8.94
C ALA A 41 -6.68 -12.97 -10.31
N LEU A 42 -6.57 -12.14 -11.33
CA LEU A 42 -6.95 -12.49 -12.70
C LEU A 42 -6.12 -13.67 -13.21
N LEU A 43 -4.80 -13.67 -12.96
CA LEU A 43 -3.93 -14.79 -13.34
C LEU A 43 -4.34 -16.08 -12.61
N ALA A 44 -4.55 -16.01 -11.30
CA ALA A 44 -4.94 -17.17 -10.50
C ALA A 44 -6.28 -17.77 -10.95
N PHE A 45 -7.27 -16.94 -11.31
CA PHE A 45 -8.53 -17.44 -11.87
C PHE A 45 -8.34 -18.08 -13.25
N ARG A 46 -7.46 -17.54 -14.09
CA ARG A 46 -7.14 -18.13 -15.40
C ARG A 46 -6.45 -19.49 -15.28
N GLU A 47 -5.63 -19.68 -14.24
CA GLU A 47 -4.94 -20.95 -13.95
C GLU A 47 -5.80 -21.96 -13.16
N GLY A 48 -7.06 -21.62 -12.87
CA GLY A 48 -7.96 -22.49 -12.09
C GLY A 48 -7.69 -22.48 -10.58
N ALA A 49 -6.75 -21.66 -10.10
CA ALA A 49 -6.43 -21.48 -8.69
C ALA A 49 -7.42 -20.51 -8.01
N GLY A 50 -8.72 -20.86 -8.01
CA GLY A 50 -9.79 -19.99 -7.53
C GLY A 50 -9.60 -19.47 -6.10
N GLY A 51 -9.06 -20.29 -5.19
CA GLY A 51 -8.75 -19.87 -3.82
C GLY A 51 -7.70 -18.74 -3.74
N ALA A 52 -6.60 -18.87 -4.51
CA ALA A 52 -5.58 -17.82 -4.59
C ALA A 52 -6.11 -16.55 -5.29
N GLY A 53 -7.03 -16.70 -6.24
CA GLY A 53 -7.74 -15.61 -6.89
C GLY A 53 -8.60 -14.80 -5.92
N VAL A 54 -9.47 -15.47 -5.15
CA VAL A 54 -10.31 -14.83 -4.11
C VAL A 54 -9.44 -14.16 -3.05
N PHE A 55 -8.39 -14.83 -2.60
CA PHE A 55 -7.45 -14.26 -1.64
C PHE A 55 -6.80 -12.97 -2.15
N SER A 56 -6.37 -12.96 -3.41
CA SER A 56 -5.76 -11.79 -4.05
C SER A 56 -6.76 -10.65 -4.24
N LEU A 57 -8.04 -10.95 -4.50
CA LEU A 57 -9.12 -9.95 -4.51
C LEU A 57 -9.39 -9.35 -3.13
N VAL A 58 -9.34 -10.16 -2.06
CA VAL A 58 -9.46 -9.64 -0.69
C VAL A 58 -8.29 -8.71 -0.37
N CYS A 59 -7.07 -9.09 -0.76
CA CYS A 59 -5.90 -8.23 -0.63
C CYS A 59 -6.07 -6.93 -1.42
N PHE A 60 -6.59 -6.99 -2.65
CA PHE A 60 -6.89 -5.80 -3.45
C PHE A 60 -7.89 -4.86 -2.75
N ALA A 61 -8.99 -5.39 -2.22
CA ALA A 61 -9.98 -4.58 -1.53
C ALA A 61 -9.42 -3.91 -0.27
N LEU A 62 -8.62 -4.65 0.51
CA LEU A 62 -7.96 -4.13 1.71
C LEU A 62 -6.90 -3.08 1.36
N ASP A 63 -6.13 -3.30 0.29
CA ASP A 63 -5.14 -2.35 -0.21
C ASP A 63 -5.79 -1.01 -0.60
N VAL A 64 -6.87 -1.05 -1.39
CA VAL A 64 -7.63 0.16 -1.78
C VAL A 64 -8.18 0.89 -0.56
N CYS A 65 -8.69 0.15 0.43
CA CYS A 65 -9.18 0.73 1.69
C CYS A 65 -8.05 1.41 2.47
N CYS A 66 -6.90 0.75 2.62
CA CYS A 66 -5.74 1.30 3.31
C CYS A 66 -5.16 2.51 2.56
N PHE A 67 -5.15 2.47 1.23
CA PHE A 67 -4.68 3.56 0.38
C PHE A 67 -5.58 4.79 0.50
N THR A 68 -6.90 4.61 0.57
CA THR A 68 -7.82 5.73 0.81
C THR A 68 -7.59 6.34 2.18
N LEU A 69 -7.37 5.52 3.21
CA LEU A 69 -7.04 6.00 4.56
C LEU A 69 -5.68 6.71 4.60
N PHE A 70 -4.69 6.23 3.86
CA PHE A 70 -3.40 6.89 3.68
C PHE A 70 -3.56 8.29 3.06
N VAL A 71 -4.32 8.43 1.98
CA VAL A 71 -4.60 9.74 1.36
C VAL A 71 -5.41 10.65 2.29
N MET A 72 -6.30 10.09 3.11
CA MET A 72 -7.07 10.86 4.09
C MET A 72 -6.24 11.31 5.29
N ALA A 73 -5.26 10.51 5.71
CA ALA A 73 -4.39 10.79 6.87
C ALA A 73 -3.58 12.09 6.72
N ASP A 74 -3.29 12.50 5.49
CA ASP A 74 -2.56 13.73 5.20
C ASP A 74 -3.42 15.00 5.34
N LYS A 75 -4.75 14.88 5.41
CA LYS A 75 -5.64 16.04 5.56
C LYS A 75 -5.63 16.58 6.99
N GLU A 76 -5.52 17.90 7.13
CA GLU A 76 -5.51 18.59 8.42
C GLU A 76 -6.76 18.32 9.27
N ALA A 77 -7.90 18.04 8.62
CA ALA A 77 -9.17 17.70 9.29
C ALA A 77 -9.09 16.48 10.23
N TRP A 78 -8.09 15.61 10.04
CA TRP A 78 -7.92 14.39 10.83
C TRP A 78 -6.73 14.43 11.79
N ARG A 79 -6.00 15.56 11.87
CA ARG A 79 -4.86 15.73 12.80
C ARG A 79 -5.29 15.46 14.24
N GLY A 80 -4.49 14.65 14.95
CA GLY A 80 -4.76 14.27 16.34
C GLY A 80 -5.69 13.08 16.54
N THR A 81 -6.21 12.49 15.44
CA THR A 81 -6.99 11.25 15.49
C THR A 81 -6.13 10.06 15.09
N TRP A 82 -6.59 8.84 15.40
CA TRP A 82 -5.93 7.60 14.96
C TRP A 82 -5.79 7.49 13.42
N LEU A 83 -6.66 8.19 12.68
CA LEU A 83 -6.63 8.27 11.22
C LEU A 83 -5.42 9.04 10.68
N ALA A 84 -4.79 9.93 11.48
CA ALA A 84 -3.61 10.68 11.09
C ALA A 84 -2.31 9.83 11.03
N GLN A 85 -2.39 8.52 11.26
CA GLN A 85 -1.25 7.60 11.22
C GLN A 85 -0.85 7.23 9.78
N GLU A 86 -0.48 8.22 8.98
CA GLU A 86 -0.10 8.08 7.57
C GLU A 86 0.87 6.91 7.31
N GLY A 87 1.96 6.84 8.09
CA GLY A 87 2.97 5.80 7.92
C GLY A 87 2.46 4.38 8.21
N THR A 88 1.45 4.22 9.06
CA THR A 88 0.83 2.90 9.32
C THR A 88 -0.01 2.48 8.12
N TRP A 89 -0.85 3.37 7.61
CA TRP A 89 -1.67 3.11 6.42
C TRP A 89 -0.82 2.80 5.20
N GLN A 90 0.24 3.56 4.96
CA GLN A 90 1.18 3.31 3.88
C GLN A 90 1.81 1.90 3.98
N ARG A 91 2.27 1.50 5.17
CA ARG A 91 2.84 0.15 5.39
C ARG A 91 1.81 -0.95 5.16
N LEU A 92 0.55 -0.70 5.52
CA LEU A 92 -0.52 -1.66 5.38
C LEU A 92 -0.96 -1.83 3.91
N THR A 93 -1.02 -0.73 3.15
CA THR A 93 -1.15 -0.72 1.68
C THR A 93 -0.03 -1.56 1.05
N LEU A 94 1.24 -1.26 1.36
CA LEU A 94 2.36 -2.07 0.87
C LEU A 94 2.21 -3.56 1.24
N LEU A 95 1.81 -3.88 2.47
CA LEU A 95 1.64 -5.27 2.87
C LEU A 95 0.65 -6.00 1.96
N PHE A 96 -0.57 -5.48 1.81
CA PHE A 96 -1.61 -6.14 1.00
C PHE A 96 -1.30 -6.16 -0.49
N MET A 97 -0.54 -5.17 -0.97
CA MET A 97 -0.06 -5.12 -2.33
C MET A 97 0.99 -6.22 -2.63
N TYR A 98 1.95 -6.44 -1.73
CA TYR A 98 3.06 -7.39 -1.95
C TYR A 98 2.73 -8.83 -1.55
N LEU A 99 1.80 -9.05 -0.62
CA LEU A 99 1.46 -10.37 -0.10
C LEU A 99 0.99 -11.39 -1.17
N PRO A 100 0.05 -11.06 -2.08
CA PRO A 100 -0.34 -11.98 -3.17
C PRO A 100 0.81 -12.22 -4.17
N LEU A 101 1.67 -11.22 -4.42
CA LEU A 101 2.86 -11.42 -5.25
C LEU A 101 3.87 -12.37 -4.61
N ALA A 102 4.13 -12.22 -3.31
CA ALA A 102 5.08 -13.07 -2.59
C ALA A 102 4.62 -14.53 -2.54
N LEU A 103 3.32 -14.76 -2.38
CA LEU A 103 2.77 -16.11 -2.44
C LEU A 103 2.86 -16.71 -3.84
N LEU A 104 2.58 -15.92 -4.88
CA LEU A 104 2.73 -16.36 -6.27
C LEU A 104 4.18 -16.76 -6.56
N THR A 105 5.15 -15.92 -6.23
CA THR A 105 6.58 -16.22 -6.49
C THR A 105 7.06 -17.41 -5.67
N ALA A 106 6.65 -17.53 -4.41
CA ALA A 106 6.96 -18.69 -3.58
C ALA A 106 6.38 -19.99 -4.17
N ALA A 107 5.13 -19.97 -4.64
CA ALA A 107 4.51 -21.13 -5.28
C ALA A 107 5.27 -21.55 -6.54
N GLN A 108 5.68 -20.61 -7.39
CA GLN A 108 6.45 -20.87 -8.61
C GLN A 108 7.85 -21.43 -8.32
N LEU A 109 8.49 -21.00 -7.23
CA LEU A 109 9.78 -21.54 -6.78
C LEU A 109 9.69 -22.99 -6.29
N ILE A 110 8.58 -23.37 -5.64
CA ILE A 110 8.38 -24.73 -5.13
C ILE A 110 8.05 -25.72 -6.26
N GLN A 111 7.43 -25.24 -7.33
CA GLN A 111 7.03 -26.07 -8.48
C GLN A 111 8.19 -26.35 -9.47
N LYS A 112 9.40 -25.86 -9.19
CA LYS A 112 10.57 -25.92 -10.07
C LYS A 112 11.66 -26.80 -9.48
#